data_AF-A0AA47GGS2-F1
#
_entry.id   AF-A0AA47GGS2-F1
#
_cell.length_a   1.000
_cell.length_b   1.000
_cell.length_c   1.000
_cell.angle_alpha   90.00
_cell.angle_beta   90.00
_cell.angle_gamma   90.00
#
_symmetry.space_group_name_H-M   'P 1'
#
loop_
_entity.id
_entity.type
_entity.pdbx_description
1 polymer ?
#
loop_
_entity_poly.entity_id
_entity_poly.type
_entity_poly.pdbx_seq_one_letter_code
_entity_poly.pdbx_strand_id
1 'polypeptide(L)'
;MNKHIELSKQSKKLLFSGITAAALALVVGGPHVVKADSVSGSTLAASSLTKTAKTFPSKSLWPTLPASAKTTGVKNKVTTKSDDSIDAWMPDKNLQQVVAYNLYGNPNSVDKITKDDLAKLTNLSVTSELAENDANYYAAAISIKSLTGLEYATNLVSIDLAPNINYSIDHFGPAYALLHSTLSDISAIKGLKNLDYVNFQQCSISDISALANKPSLTRVSISYNGITDFSPLGSDTNLKLNLTQAYYQDVSSNGYYLSSSTPFYTFRYNNLIGIDGKPMKIRVADTDDVQHDHYVKYYLSNWKKNAGVVSSDGKSVTWDITGITPDPQTTHYMTINYKGSNGEGGWFIIPFIVYD
;
A
#
# COMPACT_ATOMS: atom_id res chain seq x y z
N MET A 1 21.20 12.21 4.38
CA MET A 1 21.09 12.89 3.07
C MET A 1 19.77 12.47 2.44
N ASN A 2 18.75 13.34 2.48
CA ASN A 2 17.48 13.11 1.80
C ASN A 2 17.72 13.09 0.29
N LYS A 3 17.96 11.92 -0.29
CA LYS A 3 17.66 11.75 -1.72
C LYS A 3 16.15 11.60 -1.79
N HIS A 4 15.44 12.70 -2.07
CA HIS A 4 14.21 12.56 -2.85
C HIS A 4 14.56 11.65 -4.02
N ILE A 5 13.88 10.51 -4.15
CA ILE A 5 14.02 9.64 -5.31
C ILE A 5 13.33 10.38 -6.46
N GLU A 6 14.04 11.35 -7.03
CA GLU A 6 13.65 11.98 -8.27
C GLU A 6 13.93 10.94 -9.37
N LEU A 7 12.86 10.37 -9.93
CA LEU A 7 12.97 9.51 -11.11
C LEU A 7 13.78 10.26 -12.17
N SER A 8 14.83 9.61 -12.71
CA SER A 8 15.65 10.24 -13.75
C SER A 8 14.77 10.66 -14.93
N LYS A 9 15.14 11.72 -15.65
CA LYS A 9 14.41 12.15 -16.86
C LYS A 9 14.24 11.00 -17.87
N GLN A 10 15.19 10.06 -17.90
CA GLN A 10 15.16 8.89 -18.76
C GLN A 10 14.16 7.84 -18.25
N SER A 11 14.13 7.56 -16.93
CA SER A 11 13.16 6.67 -16.29
C SER A 11 11.73 7.20 -16.43
N LYS A 12 11.52 8.52 -16.28
CA LYS A 12 10.24 9.19 -16.57
C LYS A 12 9.85 9.03 -18.04
N LYS A 13 10.79 9.20 -18.97
CA LYS A 13 10.52 9.06 -20.42
C LYS A 13 10.13 7.62 -20.80
N LEU A 14 10.83 6.60 -20.26
CA LEU A 14 10.52 5.19 -20.51
C LEU A 14 9.17 4.74 -19.91
N LEU A 15 8.76 5.29 -18.75
CA LEU A 15 7.46 5.01 -18.13
C LEU A 15 6.27 5.48 -18.98
N PHE A 16 6.43 6.54 -19.78
CA PHE A 16 5.32 7.21 -20.47
C PHE A 16 5.33 7.10 -22.00
N SER A 17 6.42 6.62 -22.63
CA SER A 17 6.53 6.58 -24.11
C SER A 17 6.40 5.19 -24.74
N GLY A 18 6.33 4.10 -23.96
CA GLY A 18 6.47 2.73 -24.49
C GLY A 18 5.26 1.80 -24.37
N ILE A 19 4.21 2.18 -23.64
CA ILE A 19 3.06 1.30 -23.40
C ILE A 19 1.88 1.79 -24.24
N THR A 20 1.54 1.05 -25.29
CA THR A 20 0.33 1.33 -26.07
C THR A 20 -0.92 1.06 -25.23
N ALA A 21 -2.00 1.80 -25.46
CA ALA A 21 -3.27 1.65 -24.72
C ALA A 21 -3.82 0.20 -24.73
N ALA A 22 -3.49 -0.59 -25.75
CA ALA A 22 -3.87 -1.99 -25.87
C ALA A 22 -3.00 -2.95 -25.02
N ALA A 23 -1.71 -2.65 -24.81
CA ALA A 23 -0.85 -3.40 -23.88
C ALA A 23 -1.19 -3.09 -22.42
N LEU A 24 -1.78 -1.92 -22.17
CA LEU A 24 -2.31 -1.51 -20.87
C LEU A 24 -3.55 -2.34 -20.45
N ALA A 25 -4.36 -2.81 -21.40
CA ALA A 25 -5.58 -3.59 -21.11
C ALA A 25 -5.33 -5.03 -20.63
N LEU A 26 -4.13 -5.59 -20.83
CA LEU A 26 -3.73 -6.93 -20.40
C LEU A 26 -2.77 -6.96 -19.20
N VAL A 27 -2.25 -5.80 -18.80
CA VAL A 27 -1.18 -5.67 -17.77
C VAL A 27 -1.58 -4.74 -16.61
N VAL A 28 -2.79 -4.19 -16.62
CA VAL A 28 -3.15 -3.14 -15.64
C VAL A 28 -4.33 -3.55 -14.81
N GLY A 29 -4.09 -3.61 -13.50
CA GLY A 29 -5.15 -3.38 -12.55
C GLY A 29 -4.84 -2.17 -11.64
N GLY A 30 -5.87 -1.59 -11.00
CA GLY A 30 -5.78 -0.51 -9.96
C GLY A 30 -5.47 -0.75 -8.44
N PRO A 31 -6.36 -0.44 -7.47
CA PRO A 31 -5.93 -0.19 -6.10
C PRO A 31 -5.98 -1.38 -5.12
N HIS A 32 -5.40 -1.15 -3.93
CA HIS A 32 -5.35 -2.06 -2.79
C HIS A 32 -6.74 -2.62 -2.43
N VAL A 33 -6.94 -3.92 -2.64
CA VAL A 33 -8.18 -4.62 -2.25
C VAL A 33 -8.12 -4.87 -0.75
N VAL A 34 -8.84 -4.07 0.04
CA VAL A 34 -9.19 -4.45 1.41
C VAL A 34 -10.13 -5.65 1.31
N LYS A 35 -9.61 -6.87 1.55
CA LYS A 35 -10.48 -8.05 1.71
C LYS A 35 -11.45 -7.77 2.85
N ALA A 36 -12.75 -7.95 2.58
CA ALA A 36 -13.83 -7.72 3.54
C ALA A 36 -13.71 -8.55 4.83
N ASP A 37 -12.88 -9.61 4.86
CA ASP A 37 -12.94 -10.63 5.93
C ASP A 37 -11.64 -10.85 6.71
N SER A 38 -10.62 -10.00 6.62
CA SER A 38 -9.40 -10.19 7.42
C SER A 38 -8.67 -8.91 7.81
N VAL A 39 -9.35 -8.00 8.52
CA VAL A 39 -8.71 -7.02 9.40
C VAL A 39 -9.59 -6.87 10.64
N SER A 40 -9.12 -7.40 11.78
CA SER A 40 -9.67 -7.08 13.10
C SER A 40 -9.27 -5.65 13.46
N GLY A 41 -10.02 -4.67 12.96
CA GLY A 41 -9.82 -3.26 13.25
C GLY A 41 -10.38 -2.38 12.13
N SER A 42 -11.49 -1.70 12.40
CA SER A 42 -12.16 -0.73 11.52
C SER A 42 -12.65 -1.29 10.16
N THR A 43 -13.83 -1.89 10.20
CA THR A 43 -14.59 -2.19 8.98
C THR A 43 -14.83 -0.90 8.16
N LEU A 44 -14.50 -0.96 6.87
CA LEU A 44 -15.08 -0.07 5.85
C LEU A 44 -16.57 -0.41 5.75
N ALA A 45 -17.37 0.10 6.67
CA ALA A 45 -18.81 0.12 6.50
C ALA A 45 -19.16 1.23 5.51
N ALA A 46 -19.18 0.90 4.22
CA ALA A 46 -19.96 1.66 3.23
C ALA A 46 -21.43 1.52 3.64
N SER A 47 -21.90 2.38 4.55
CA SER A 47 -23.17 2.13 5.25
C SER A 47 -24.43 2.38 4.41
N SER A 48 -24.32 2.71 3.11
CA SER A 48 -25.40 2.53 2.13
C SER A 48 -25.01 3.06 0.74
N LEU A 49 -24.48 2.21 -0.13
CA LEU A 49 -25.20 2.07 -1.40
C LEU A 49 -26.45 1.27 -1.01
N THR A 50 -27.63 1.76 -1.35
CA THR A 50 -28.91 1.13 -0.97
C THR A 50 -28.84 -0.39 -1.10
N LYS A 51 -29.52 -1.09 -0.18
CA LYS A 51 -29.59 -2.54 0.14
C LYS A 51 -29.73 -3.55 -1.04
N THR A 52 -29.52 -3.14 -2.28
CA THR A 52 -29.86 -3.82 -3.54
C THR A 52 -28.70 -3.99 -4.52
N ALA A 53 -27.52 -3.39 -4.33
CA ALA A 53 -26.39 -3.56 -5.25
C ALA A 53 -25.61 -4.86 -4.97
N LYS A 54 -25.52 -5.76 -5.96
CA LYS A 54 -24.59 -6.91 -5.92
C LYS A 54 -23.15 -6.39 -6.03
N THR A 55 -22.21 -7.00 -5.30
CA THR A 55 -20.78 -6.66 -5.36
C THR A 55 -19.99 -7.71 -6.13
N PHE A 56 -18.89 -7.31 -6.76
CA PHE A 56 -17.86 -8.24 -7.25
C PHE A 56 -16.53 -7.95 -6.55
N PRO A 57 -15.71 -8.98 -6.27
CA PRO A 57 -14.37 -8.75 -5.76
C PRO A 57 -13.64 -7.91 -6.81
N SER A 58 -13.09 -6.77 -6.39
CA SER A 58 -12.11 -6.09 -7.24
C SER A 58 -10.99 -7.11 -7.52
N LYS A 59 -10.60 -7.28 -8.79
CA LYS A 59 -9.38 -8.04 -9.12
C LYS A 59 -8.21 -7.46 -8.32
N SER A 60 -7.18 -8.24 -8.00
CA SER A 60 -5.90 -7.63 -7.58
C SER A 60 -5.37 -6.87 -8.76
N LEU A 61 -4.73 -5.77 -8.45
CA LEU A 61 -4.53 -4.76 -9.44
C LEU A 61 -3.06 -4.46 -9.72
N TRP A 62 -2.22 -4.81 -8.77
CA TRP A 62 -0.81 -5.01 -8.99
C TRP A 62 -0.58 -6.40 -9.62
N PRO A 63 0.44 -6.54 -10.49
CA PRO A 63 0.86 -7.85 -10.96
C PRO A 63 1.24 -8.71 -9.75
N THR A 64 0.75 -9.95 -9.71
CA THR A 64 1.26 -10.94 -8.76
C THR A 64 2.74 -11.16 -9.07
N LEU A 65 3.58 -11.07 -8.06
CA LEU A 65 4.98 -11.52 -8.19
C LEU A 65 4.98 -12.90 -8.83
N PRO A 66 5.86 -13.17 -9.81
CA PRO A 66 6.05 -14.53 -10.28
C PRO A 66 6.30 -15.41 -9.05
N ALA A 67 5.60 -16.53 -8.96
CA ALA A 67 5.78 -17.46 -7.86
C ALA A 67 7.29 -17.68 -7.66
N SER A 68 7.78 -17.50 -6.43
CA SER A 68 9.19 -17.74 -6.12
C SER A 68 9.58 -19.07 -6.76
N ALA A 69 10.68 -19.08 -7.52
CA ALA A 69 11.20 -20.33 -8.08
C ALA A 69 11.21 -21.37 -6.96
N LYS A 70 10.45 -22.47 -7.15
CA LYS A 70 10.38 -23.56 -6.19
C LYS A 70 11.81 -23.92 -5.82
N THR A 71 12.22 -23.64 -4.59
CA THR A 71 13.38 -24.30 -4.02
C THR A 71 13.09 -25.79 -4.12
N THR A 72 13.87 -26.50 -4.92
CA THR A 72 13.77 -27.94 -5.09
C THR A 72 13.80 -28.57 -3.70
N GLY A 73 12.70 -29.18 -3.32
CA GLY A 73 12.52 -29.74 -1.98
C GLY A 73 13.55 -30.83 -1.73
N VAL A 74 14.52 -30.54 -0.85
CA VAL A 74 15.16 -31.59 -0.07
C VAL A 74 14.07 -32.16 0.83
N LYS A 75 13.71 -33.43 0.64
CA LYS A 75 12.78 -34.15 1.53
C LYS A 75 13.44 -34.29 2.89
N ASN A 76 13.24 -33.31 3.77
CA ASN A 76 13.61 -33.43 5.17
C ASN A 76 12.42 -33.94 5.99
N LYS A 77 12.73 -35.04 6.68
CA LYS A 77 11.97 -35.74 7.73
C LYS A 77 11.17 -34.74 8.58
N VAL A 78 9.88 -35.03 8.76
CA VAL A 78 8.99 -34.30 9.68
C VAL A 78 9.56 -34.44 11.09
N THR A 79 10.31 -33.43 11.53
CA THR A 79 10.58 -33.16 12.93
C THR A 79 9.55 -32.13 13.38
N THR A 80 8.86 -32.43 14.46
CA THR A 80 8.00 -31.51 15.18
C THR A 80 8.77 -30.21 15.41
N LYS A 81 8.32 -29.08 14.83
CA LYS A 81 8.92 -27.75 15.06
C LYS A 81 8.91 -27.52 16.58
N SER A 82 10.08 -27.35 17.19
CA SER A 82 10.15 -26.91 18.59
C SER A 82 9.63 -25.48 18.68
N ASP A 83 9.02 -25.13 19.81
CA ASP A 83 8.49 -23.78 20.08
C ASP A 83 9.59 -22.69 20.05
N ASP A 84 10.86 -23.08 20.09
CA ASP A 84 12.03 -22.19 20.01
C ASP A 84 12.56 -21.94 18.59
N SER A 85 12.02 -22.62 17.58
CA SER A 85 12.42 -22.39 16.19
C SER A 85 12.14 -20.95 15.79
N ILE A 86 13.03 -20.34 14.98
CA ILE A 86 12.78 -19.02 14.40
C ILE A 86 11.45 -18.92 13.66
N ASP A 87 10.96 -20.02 13.10
CA ASP A 87 9.66 -20.05 12.42
C ASP A 87 8.47 -19.87 13.36
N ALA A 88 8.64 -20.14 14.66
CA ALA A 88 7.60 -19.97 15.65
C ALA A 88 7.44 -18.49 16.05
N TRP A 89 8.55 -17.75 16.17
CA TRP A 89 8.53 -16.36 16.66
C TRP A 89 8.83 -15.29 15.59
N MET A 90 9.35 -15.67 14.42
CA MET A 90 9.50 -14.83 13.22
C MET A 90 9.06 -15.63 11.99
N PRO A 91 7.75 -15.82 11.76
CA PRO A 91 7.24 -16.76 10.77
C PRO A 91 7.48 -16.34 9.30
N ASP A 92 7.71 -15.05 9.04
CA ASP A 92 7.94 -14.54 7.69
C ASP A 92 9.36 -14.88 7.21
N LYS A 93 9.45 -15.85 6.28
CA LYS A 93 10.72 -16.33 5.72
C LYS A 93 11.51 -15.27 4.96
N ASN A 94 10.80 -14.31 4.36
CA ASN A 94 11.44 -13.22 3.65
C ASN A 94 12.05 -12.23 4.63
N LEU A 95 11.34 -11.95 5.73
CA LEU A 95 11.87 -11.14 6.82
C LEU A 95 13.12 -11.81 7.45
N GLN A 96 13.07 -13.13 7.68
CA GLN A 96 14.22 -13.89 8.19
C GLN A 96 15.48 -13.65 7.34
N GLN A 97 15.37 -13.70 6.01
CA GLN A 97 16.51 -13.45 5.09
C GLN A 97 17.02 -12.01 5.16
N VAL A 98 16.12 -11.03 5.21
CA VAL A 98 16.51 -9.61 5.31
C VAL A 98 17.19 -9.34 6.65
N VAL A 99 16.68 -9.90 7.75
CA VAL A 99 17.29 -9.81 9.08
C VAL A 99 18.65 -10.50 9.12
N ALA A 100 18.78 -11.72 8.57
CA ALA A 100 20.06 -12.43 8.49
C ALA A 100 21.13 -11.61 7.76
N TYR A 101 20.75 -10.96 6.67
CA TYR A 101 21.68 -10.10 5.92
C TYR A 101 22.09 -8.86 6.73
N ASN A 102 21.15 -8.17 7.38
CA ASN A 102 21.46 -6.98 8.16
C ASN A 102 22.29 -7.29 9.43
N LEU A 103 22.16 -8.49 9.99
CA LEU A 103 22.96 -8.93 11.16
C LEU A 103 24.33 -9.48 10.77
N TYR A 104 24.43 -10.24 9.68
CA TYR A 104 25.59 -11.09 9.40
C TYR A 104 26.18 -10.90 7.99
N GLY A 105 25.61 -10.04 7.15
CA GLY A 105 26.02 -9.85 5.76
C GLY A 105 25.72 -11.03 4.84
N ASN A 106 24.91 -11.99 5.29
CA ASN A 106 24.56 -13.18 4.51
C ASN A 106 23.07 -13.57 4.72
N PRO A 107 22.22 -13.49 3.67
CA PRO A 107 20.78 -13.78 3.79
C PRO A 107 20.47 -15.25 4.11
N ASN A 108 21.45 -16.15 3.94
CA ASN A 108 21.29 -17.58 4.22
C ASN A 108 21.61 -17.97 5.67
N SER A 109 22.08 -17.04 6.51
CA SER A 109 22.42 -17.30 7.92
C SER A 109 21.22 -17.24 8.87
N VAL A 110 20.03 -17.62 8.38
CA VAL A 110 18.76 -17.56 9.12
C VAL A 110 18.76 -18.47 10.35
N ASP A 111 19.43 -19.61 10.24
CA ASP A 111 19.59 -20.61 11.30
C ASP A 111 20.37 -20.11 12.51
N LYS A 112 21.16 -19.03 12.35
CA LYS A 112 21.95 -18.42 13.42
C LYS A 112 21.22 -17.36 14.20
N ILE A 113 20.09 -16.87 13.69
CA ILE A 113 19.38 -15.74 14.28
C ILE A 113 18.82 -16.14 15.66
N THR A 114 19.21 -15.38 16.68
CA THR A 114 18.64 -15.46 18.03
C THR A 114 17.91 -14.16 18.40
N LYS A 115 17.03 -14.21 19.41
CA LYS A 115 16.38 -13.00 19.96
C LYS A 115 17.42 -11.99 20.49
N ASP A 116 18.51 -12.48 21.06
CA ASP A 116 19.63 -11.65 21.53
C ASP A 116 20.38 -10.97 20.37
N ASP A 117 20.49 -11.63 19.22
CA ASP A 117 21.03 -11.00 18.03
C ASP A 117 20.10 -9.92 17.48
N LEU A 118 18.78 -10.14 17.49
CA LEU A 118 17.81 -9.11 17.10
C LEU A 118 17.96 -7.85 17.98
N ALA A 119 18.21 -8.01 19.28
CA ALA A 119 18.44 -6.86 20.16
C ALA A 119 19.68 -6.03 19.77
N LYS A 120 20.62 -6.56 18.99
CA LYS A 120 21.78 -5.81 18.47
C LYS A 120 21.45 -5.00 17.22
N LEU A 121 20.33 -5.29 16.56
CA LEU A 121 19.91 -4.63 15.33
C LEU A 121 19.51 -3.18 15.61
N THR A 122 20.24 -2.23 15.01
CA THR A 122 19.95 -0.79 15.12
C THR A 122 19.32 -0.22 13.85
N ASN A 123 19.54 -0.88 12.70
CA ASN A 123 19.01 -0.48 11.40
C ASN A 123 18.57 -1.73 10.63
N LEU A 124 17.41 -1.68 9.98
CA LEU A 124 16.93 -2.71 9.08
C LEU A 124 16.66 -2.08 7.72
N SER A 125 17.36 -2.52 6.67
CA SER A 125 17.16 -1.98 5.32
C SER A 125 17.17 -3.05 4.23
N VAL A 126 16.40 -2.81 3.17
CA VAL A 126 16.42 -3.59 1.92
C VAL A 126 17.16 -2.89 0.78
N THR A 127 17.57 -1.63 0.94
CA THR A 127 18.27 -0.85 -0.10
C THR A 127 19.79 -1.09 -0.03
N SER A 128 20.20 -2.36 0.03
CA SER A 128 21.60 -2.78 0.11
C SER A 128 22.19 -3.10 -1.26
N GLU A 129 23.53 -3.12 -1.35
CA GLU A 129 24.24 -3.60 -2.54
C GLU A 129 23.79 -5.01 -2.95
N LEU A 130 23.40 -5.86 -2.01
CA LEU A 130 22.87 -7.18 -2.31
C LEU A 130 21.55 -7.11 -3.09
N ALA A 131 20.63 -6.22 -2.72
CA ALA A 131 19.37 -6.05 -3.45
C ALA A 131 19.58 -5.59 -4.89
N GLU A 132 20.66 -4.88 -5.18
CA GLU A 132 21.03 -4.45 -6.52
C GLU A 132 21.70 -5.56 -7.35
N ASN A 133 22.19 -6.62 -6.72
CA ASN A 133 22.96 -7.66 -7.41
C ASN A 133 22.33 -9.07 -7.31
N ASP A 134 21.32 -9.26 -6.46
CA ASP A 134 20.63 -10.52 -6.25
C ASP A 134 19.11 -10.34 -6.37
N ALA A 135 18.60 -10.72 -7.54
CA ALA A 135 17.17 -10.66 -7.85
C ALA A 135 16.31 -11.52 -6.90
N ASN A 136 16.85 -12.62 -6.34
CA ASN A 136 16.11 -13.45 -5.39
C ASN A 136 15.99 -12.76 -4.03
N TYR A 137 17.08 -12.14 -3.56
CA TYR A 137 17.05 -11.34 -2.33
C TYR A 137 16.11 -10.14 -2.48
N TYR A 138 16.16 -9.45 -3.61
CA TYR A 138 15.24 -8.36 -3.89
C TYR A 138 13.78 -8.83 -3.92
N ALA A 139 13.50 -9.95 -4.60
CA ALA A 139 12.17 -10.55 -4.63
C ALA A 139 11.69 -10.96 -3.23
N ALA A 140 12.56 -11.48 -2.37
CA ALA A 140 12.25 -11.77 -0.99
C ALA A 140 11.92 -10.48 -0.22
N ALA A 141 12.76 -9.45 -0.32
CA ALA A 141 12.56 -8.16 0.36
C ALA A 141 11.19 -7.53 0.06
N ILE A 142 10.76 -7.53 -1.21
CA ILE A 142 9.44 -7.00 -1.60
C ILE A 142 8.28 -7.98 -1.32
N SER A 143 8.58 -9.23 -0.94
CA SER A 143 7.60 -10.25 -0.57
C SER A 143 7.40 -10.40 0.94
N ILE A 144 8.02 -9.55 1.76
CA ILE A 144 7.74 -9.50 3.20
C ILE A 144 6.26 -9.16 3.38
N LYS A 145 5.57 -9.84 4.30
CA LYS A 145 4.14 -9.63 4.61
C LYS A 145 3.93 -9.10 6.02
N SER A 146 4.70 -9.60 6.98
CA SER A 146 4.58 -9.25 8.40
C SER A 146 5.94 -9.00 9.03
N LEU A 147 6.00 -8.05 9.96
CA LEU A 147 7.16 -7.77 10.79
C LEU A 147 7.24 -8.60 12.08
N THR A 148 6.35 -9.58 12.28
CA THR A 148 6.36 -10.48 13.44
C THR A 148 7.77 -11.03 13.70
N GLY A 149 8.25 -10.88 14.93
CA GLY A 149 9.61 -11.21 15.37
C GLY A 149 10.49 -9.98 15.58
N LEU A 150 10.15 -8.82 15.00
CA LEU A 150 10.89 -7.57 15.26
C LEU A 150 10.62 -6.97 16.64
N GLU A 151 9.65 -7.47 17.42
CA GLU A 151 9.44 -7.02 18.80
C GLU A 151 10.68 -7.24 19.70
N TYR A 152 11.58 -8.16 19.32
CA TYR A 152 12.85 -8.42 20.01
C TYR A 152 13.96 -7.43 19.62
N ALA A 153 13.80 -6.65 18.54
CA ALA A 153 14.78 -5.66 18.07
C ALA A 153 14.70 -4.35 18.87
N THR A 154 14.91 -4.44 20.18
CA THR A 154 14.65 -3.35 21.13
C THR A 154 15.53 -2.10 20.95
N ASN A 155 16.69 -2.25 20.29
CA ASN A 155 17.60 -1.14 19.96
C ASN A 155 17.42 -0.62 18.53
N LEU A 156 16.37 -1.04 17.81
CA LEU A 156 16.12 -0.60 16.45
C LEU A 156 15.79 0.89 16.41
N VAL A 157 16.58 1.63 15.64
CA VAL A 157 16.48 3.08 15.44
C VAL A 157 15.87 3.39 14.08
N SER A 158 16.15 2.57 13.07
CA SER A 158 15.69 2.85 11.71
C SER A 158 15.22 1.62 10.97
N ILE A 159 14.15 1.78 10.19
CA ILE A 159 13.61 0.76 9.29
C ILE A 159 13.39 1.39 7.92
N ASP A 160 13.98 0.80 6.88
CA ASP A 160 13.77 1.18 5.49
C ASP A 160 13.46 -0.06 4.64
N LEU A 161 12.17 -0.32 4.45
CA LEU A 161 11.66 -1.45 3.66
C LEU A 161 11.01 -1.00 2.34
N ALA A 162 11.24 0.25 1.93
CA ALA A 162 10.74 0.74 0.66
C ALA A 162 11.49 0.04 -0.50
N PRO A 163 10.77 -0.47 -1.52
CA PRO A 163 11.40 -1.06 -2.69
C PRO A 163 12.22 -0.01 -3.46
N ASN A 164 13.34 -0.44 -4.04
CA ASN A 164 14.14 0.41 -4.91
C ASN A 164 13.50 0.45 -6.32
N ILE A 165 12.66 1.45 -6.57
CA ILE A 165 11.94 1.59 -7.83
C ILE A 165 12.85 1.69 -9.05
N ASN A 166 14.03 2.32 -8.92
CA ASN A 166 14.97 2.42 -10.03
C ASN A 166 15.52 1.04 -10.39
N TYR A 167 15.90 0.26 -9.37
CA TYR A 167 16.31 -1.13 -9.57
C TYR A 167 15.20 -1.96 -10.24
N SER A 168 13.96 -1.83 -9.75
CA SER A 168 12.79 -2.50 -10.34
C SER A 168 12.64 -2.19 -11.84
N ILE A 169 12.76 -0.91 -12.19
CA ILE A 169 12.64 -0.44 -13.58
C ILE A 169 13.79 -0.95 -14.44
N ASP A 170 15.02 -0.85 -13.95
CA ASP A 170 16.22 -1.16 -14.73
C ASP A 170 16.35 -2.66 -15.02
N HIS A 171 15.93 -3.53 -14.09
CA HIS A 171 16.15 -4.98 -14.17
C HIS A 171 14.94 -5.76 -14.65
N PHE A 172 13.72 -5.27 -14.36
CA PHE A 172 12.48 -5.97 -14.70
C PHE A 172 11.58 -5.17 -15.66
N GLY A 173 11.99 -3.97 -16.03
CA GLY A 173 11.31 -3.11 -16.98
C GLY A 173 10.29 -2.17 -16.36
N PRO A 174 9.74 -1.22 -17.15
CA PRO A 174 8.88 -0.16 -16.66
C PRO A 174 7.56 -0.65 -16.05
N ALA A 175 7.08 -1.85 -16.42
CA ALA A 175 5.91 -2.47 -15.81
C ALA A 175 6.15 -2.84 -14.33
N TYR A 176 7.40 -3.04 -13.91
CA TYR A 176 7.78 -3.39 -12.54
C TYR A 176 7.99 -2.17 -11.63
N ALA A 177 7.91 -0.95 -12.18
CA ALA A 177 7.70 0.27 -11.38
C ALA A 177 6.39 0.22 -10.57
N LEU A 178 5.48 -0.67 -10.97
CA LEU A 178 4.22 -0.97 -10.30
C LEU A 178 4.37 -2.03 -9.19
N LEU A 179 5.57 -2.53 -8.90
CA LEU A 179 5.73 -3.48 -7.81
C LEU A 179 5.74 -2.76 -6.47
N HIS A 180 4.76 -3.11 -5.65
CA HIS A 180 4.70 -2.77 -4.24
C HIS A 180 5.24 -3.93 -3.42
N SER A 181 5.83 -3.60 -2.27
CA SER A 181 6.06 -4.59 -1.25
C SER A 181 4.72 -5.11 -0.72
N THR A 182 4.65 -6.42 -0.45
CA THR A 182 3.45 -7.05 0.13
C THR A 182 3.30 -6.81 1.64
N LEU A 183 4.17 -5.98 2.23
CA LEU A 183 4.18 -5.72 3.66
C LEU A 183 2.88 -5.01 4.06
N SER A 184 2.08 -5.65 4.89
CA SER A 184 0.81 -5.09 5.38
C SER A 184 0.69 -5.10 6.90
N ASP A 185 1.40 -6.00 7.59
CA ASP A 185 1.36 -6.12 9.04
C ASP A 185 2.66 -5.61 9.68
N ILE A 186 2.58 -4.42 10.28
CA ILE A 186 3.65 -3.79 11.04
C ILE A 186 3.42 -3.84 12.55
N SER A 187 2.44 -4.62 13.04
CA SER A 187 2.04 -4.62 14.46
C SER A 187 3.19 -4.91 15.44
N ALA A 188 4.15 -5.73 15.03
CA ALA A 188 5.33 -6.10 15.80
C ALA A 188 6.19 -4.92 16.25
N ILE A 189 6.19 -3.80 15.51
CA ILE A 189 7.03 -2.65 15.86
C ILE A 189 6.41 -1.73 16.91
N LYS A 190 5.19 -2.01 17.39
CA LYS A 190 4.47 -1.16 18.36
C LYS A 190 5.29 -0.83 19.61
N GLY A 191 6.01 -1.81 20.15
CA GLY A 191 6.84 -1.66 21.36
C GLY A 191 8.20 -1.00 21.15
N LEU A 192 8.64 -0.77 19.91
CA LEU A 192 9.98 -0.25 19.60
C LEU A 192 10.00 1.28 19.78
N LYS A 193 10.48 1.72 20.94
CA LYS A 193 10.47 3.13 21.37
C LYS A 193 11.61 3.96 20.80
N ASN A 194 12.68 3.30 20.35
CA ASN A 194 13.90 3.94 19.86
C ASN A 194 13.84 4.31 18.37
N LEU A 195 12.76 3.95 17.67
CA LEU A 195 12.59 4.26 16.26
C LEU A 195 12.54 5.77 16.04
N ASP A 196 13.48 6.26 15.25
CA ASP A 196 13.58 7.64 14.77
C ASP A 196 13.09 7.77 13.32
N TYR A 197 13.37 6.75 12.51
CA TYR A 197 13.07 6.73 11.09
C TYR A 197 12.34 5.45 10.67
N VAL A 198 11.22 5.61 9.99
CA VAL A 198 10.56 4.53 9.25
C VAL A 198 10.28 4.95 7.81
N ASN A 199 10.62 4.06 6.89
CA ASN A 199 10.27 4.18 5.48
C ASN A 199 9.58 2.90 5.02
N PHE A 200 8.28 3.04 4.79
CA PHE A 200 7.39 2.03 4.27
C PHE A 200 6.68 2.53 3.01
N GLN A 201 7.34 3.36 2.21
CA GLN A 201 6.78 3.78 0.92
C GLN A 201 6.56 2.56 0.02
N GLN A 202 5.49 2.57 -0.76
CA GLN A 202 5.16 1.50 -1.72
C GLN A 202 5.04 0.11 -1.06
N CYS A 203 4.47 0.06 0.14
CA CYS A 203 4.07 -1.18 0.79
C CYS A 203 2.56 -1.42 0.57
N SER A 204 1.97 -2.29 1.38
CA SER A 204 0.54 -2.62 1.40
C SER A 204 -0.09 -2.32 2.77
N ILE A 205 0.39 -1.27 3.45
CA ILE A 205 -0.02 -0.91 4.81
C ILE A 205 -1.31 -0.10 4.76
N SER A 206 -2.24 -0.39 5.68
CA SER A 206 -3.46 0.41 5.90
C SER A 206 -3.62 0.80 7.37
N ASP A 207 -3.15 -0.05 8.28
CA ASP A 207 -3.12 0.22 9.72
C ASP A 207 -1.72 0.68 10.16
N ILE A 208 -1.64 1.93 10.60
CA ILE A 208 -0.41 2.53 11.13
C ILE A 208 -0.42 2.69 12.66
N SER A 209 -1.34 2.03 13.37
CA SER A 209 -1.44 2.10 14.83
C SER A 209 -0.15 1.69 15.57
N ALA A 210 0.67 0.85 14.94
CA ALA A 210 1.99 0.47 15.45
C ALA A 210 2.99 1.64 15.51
N LEU A 211 2.74 2.74 14.80
CA LEU A 211 3.56 3.96 14.80
C LEU A 211 3.17 4.95 15.90
N ALA A 212 2.06 4.74 16.61
CA ALA A 212 1.62 5.65 17.64
C ALA A 212 2.58 5.74 18.84
N ASN A 213 2.66 6.93 19.43
CA ASN A 213 3.35 7.19 20.71
C ASN A 213 4.82 6.74 20.73
N LYS A 214 5.58 7.02 19.65
CA LYS A 214 7.01 6.74 19.56
C LYS A 214 7.82 8.00 19.85
N PRO A 215 8.35 8.19 21.07
CA PRO A 215 8.90 9.48 21.51
C PRO A 215 10.08 9.99 20.66
N SER A 216 10.80 9.08 20.00
CA SER A 216 11.95 9.41 19.17
C SER A 216 11.62 9.53 17.68
N LEU A 217 10.39 9.23 17.24
CA LEU A 217 10.08 9.16 15.81
C LEU A 217 10.00 10.58 15.23
N THR A 218 10.93 10.92 14.34
CA THR A 218 10.96 12.24 13.71
C THR A 218 10.74 12.19 12.20
N ARG A 219 10.94 11.00 11.59
CA ARG A 219 10.91 10.82 10.14
C ARG A 219 10.06 9.61 9.76
N VAL A 220 8.97 9.89 9.04
CA VAL A 220 8.02 8.87 8.56
C VAL A 220 7.81 9.07 7.07
N SER A 221 7.97 8.00 6.28
CA SER A 221 7.61 7.95 4.87
C SER A 221 6.69 6.75 4.62
N ILE A 222 5.43 7.02 4.27
CA ILE A 222 4.33 6.04 4.17
C ILE A 222 3.45 6.27 2.93
N SER A 223 3.91 7.04 1.95
CA SER A 223 3.20 7.25 0.68
C SER A 223 3.10 5.95 -0.12
N TYR A 224 2.15 5.86 -1.06
CA TYR A 224 1.92 4.66 -1.88
C TYR A 224 1.51 3.44 -1.05
N ASN A 225 0.54 3.64 -0.15
CA ASN A 225 -0.09 2.65 0.71
C ASN A 225 -1.63 2.82 0.64
N GLY A 226 -2.38 2.18 1.54
CA GLY A 226 -3.84 2.26 1.64
C GLY A 226 -4.34 2.89 2.94
N ILE A 227 -3.69 3.94 3.42
CA ILE A 227 -3.95 4.53 4.75
C ILE A 227 -5.07 5.56 4.68
N THR A 228 -6.10 5.39 5.51
CA THR A 228 -7.23 6.33 5.62
C THR A 228 -7.33 7.02 6.98
N ASP A 229 -6.69 6.45 8.01
CA ASP A 229 -6.66 7.00 9.37
C ASP A 229 -5.22 7.34 9.74
N PHE A 230 -4.94 8.64 9.80
CA PHE A 230 -3.63 9.20 10.16
C PHE A 230 -3.55 9.63 11.63
N SER A 231 -4.63 9.52 12.39
CA SER A 231 -4.67 9.91 13.80
C SER A 231 -3.65 9.22 14.70
N PRO A 232 -3.15 7.98 14.42
CA PRO A 232 -2.05 7.40 15.20
C PRO A 232 -0.78 8.24 15.25
N LEU A 233 -0.54 9.11 14.26
CA LEU A 233 0.61 10.01 14.20
C LEU A 233 0.33 11.38 14.85
N GLY A 234 -0.91 11.65 15.25
CA GLY A 234 -1.35 12.95 15.75
C GLY A 234 -0.90 13.30 17.16
N SER A 235 -0.54 12.30 17.98
CA SER A 235 -0.06 12.51 19.35
C SER A 235 1.43 12.84 19.43
N ASP A 236 2.16 12.70 18.32
CA ASP A 236 3.61 12.87 18.29
C ASP A 236 3.98 14.33 17.99
N THR A 237 4.34 15.07 19.03
CA THR A 237 4.69 16.49 18.92
C THR A 237 6.00 16.73 18.15
N ASN A 238 6.80 15.69 17.92
CA ASN A 238 8.09 15.79 17.24
C ASN A 238 7.99 15.50 15.74
N LEU A 239 6.87 14.92 15.27
CA LEU A 239 6.65 14.62 13.86
C LEU A 239 6.25 15.86 13.06
N LYS A 240 7.05 16.17 12.04
CA LYS A 240 6.69 17.12 10.98
C LYS A 240 6.48 16.35 9.68
N LEU A 241 5.28 15.84 9.47
CA LEU A 241 4.90 15.22 8.21
C LEU A 241 4.77 16.30 7.12
N ASN A 242 5.36 16.03 5.95
CA ASN A 242 5.11 16.82 4.75
C ASN A 242 4.27 16.03 3.73
N LEU A 243 3.67 16.76 2.76
CA LEU A 243 2.80 16.21 1.71
C LEU A 243 3.41 14.97 1.01
N THR A 244 4.70 15.03 0.68
CA THR A 244 5.35 13.97 -0.11
C THR A 244 5.51 12.65 0.64
N GLN A 245 5.42 12.67 1.97
CA GLN A 245 5.62 11.51 2.82
C GLN A 245 4.36 10.67 3.04
N ALA A 246 3.16 11.25 2.84
CA ALA A 246 1.91 10.61 3.26
C ALA A 246 0.73 10.76 2.27
N TYR A 247 0.87 11.50 1.16
CA TYR A 247 -0.27 11.85 0.29
C TYR A 247 -0.62 10.85 -0.83
N TYR A 248 0.32 10.07 -1.33
CA TYR A 248 0.02 9.19 -2.47
C TYR A 248 -0.66 7.89 -2.03
N GLN A 249 -1.72 7.96 -1.23
CA GLN A 249 -2.45 6.76 -0.82
C GLN A 249 -3.45 6.35 -1.91
N ASP A 250 -3.61 5.04 -2.09
CA ASP A 250 -4.56 4.43 -3.01
C ASP A 250 -5.42 3.42 -2.27
N VAL A 251 -6.73 3.63 -2.27
CA VAL A 251 -7.68 2.76 -1.57
C VAL A 251 -8.74 2.31 -2.57
N SER A 252 -8.92 0.99 -2.72
CA SER A 252 -10.00 0.44 -3.54
C SER A 252 -11.11 -0.08 -2.65
N SER A 253 -12.36 0.19 -3.03
CA SER A 253 -13.46 -0.66 -2.58
C SER A 253 -13.58 -1.93 -3.44
N ASN A 254 -14.44 -2.85 -3.01
CA ASN A 254 -15.05 -3.82 -3.91
C ASN A 254 -15.75 -3.10 -5.08
N GLY A 255 -15.94 -3.83 -6.18
CA GLY A 255 -16.71 -3.34 -7.31
C GLY A 255 -18.21 -3.49 -7.11
N TYR A 256 -19.00 -2.59 -7.70
CA TYR A 256 -20.45 -2.60 -7.60
C TYR A 256 -21.13 -2.84 -8.96
N TYR A 257 -22.17 -3.67 -8.98
CA TYR A 257 -23.10 -3.70 -10.10
C TYR A 257 -24.20 -2.66 -9.86
N LEU A 258 -24.31 -1.69 -10.76
CA LEU A 258 -25.26 -0.58 -10.70
C LEU A 258 -26.27 -0.73 -11.85
N SER A 259 -27.56 -0.63 -11.55
CA SER A 259 -28.60 -0.68 -12.60
C SER A 259 -28.75 0.70 -13.25
N SER A 260 -28.87 0.71 -14.57
CA SER A 260 -29.17 1.91 -15.35
C SER A 260 -30.52 2.55 -14.97
N SER A 261 -31.42 1.79 -14.34
CA SER A 261 -32.69 2.29 -13.80
C SER A 261 -32.57 3.16 -12.54
N THR A 262 -31.40 3.16 -11.88
CA THR A 262 -31.13 3.98 -10.68
C THR A 262 -30.06 5.01 -11.03
N PRO A 263 -30.43 6.23 -11.45
CA PRO A 263 -29.46 7.17 -12.03
C PRO A 263 -28.49 7.76 -10.99
N PHE A 264 -28.83 7.76 -9.70
CA PHE A 264 -28.02 8.41 -8.66
C PHE A 264 -27.45 7.41 -7.66
N TYR A 265 -26.13 7.48 -7.43
CA TYR A 265 -25.42 6.63 -6.49
C TYR A 265 -24.61 7.44 -5.50
N THR A 266 -24.87 7.21 -4.21
CA THR A 266 -24.19 7.91 -3.13
C THR A 266 -23.21 6.97 -2.43
N PHE A 267 -21.96 7.38 -2.34
CA PHE A 267 -20.96 6.73 -1.51
C PHE A 267 -20.73 7.54 -0.24
N ARG A 268 -20.84 6.87 0.92
CA ARG A 268 -20.53 7.45 2.24
C ARG A 268 -19.26 6.82 2.77
N TYR A 269 -18.41 7.62 3.39
CA TYR A 269 -17.20 7.16 4.07
C TYR A 269 -17.18 7.72 5.49
N ASN A 270 -16.66 6.93 6.43
CA ASN A 270 -16.61 7.30 7.85
C ASN A 270 -15.19 7.30 8.43
N ASN A 271 -14.20 6.80 7.68
CA ASN A 271 -12.87 6.47 8.22
C ASN A 271 -11.74 7.29 7.54
N LEU A 272 -12.05 8.48 7.02
CA LEU A 272 -11.06 9.41 6.47
C LEU A 272 -10.67 10.41 7.56
N ILE A 273 -9.67 10.05 8.36
CA ILE A 273 -9.26 10.81 9.55
C ILE A 273 -7.86 11.36 9.32
N GLY A 274 -7.74 12.68 9.38
CA GLY A 274 -6.47 13.38 9.26
C GLY A 274 -5.62 13.20 10.51
N ILE A 275 -4.36 13.60 10.41
CA ILE A 275 -3.42 13.52 11.53
C ILE A 275 -3.86 14.35 12.73
N ASP A 276 -4.63 15.42 12.51
CA ASP A 276 -5.24 16.24 13.55
C ASP A 276 -6.47 15.59 14.23
N GLY A 277 -6.78 14.33 13.88
CA GLY A 277 -7.93 13.58 14.37
C GLY A 277 -9.27 14.04 13.78
N LYS A 278 -9.27 14.98 12.82
CA LYS A 278 -10.49 15.52 12.20
C LYS A 278 -10.79 14.81 10.88
N PRO A 279 -12.06 14.83 10.42
CA PRO A 279 -12.38 14.36 9.09
C PRO A 279 -11.59 15.10 8.00
N MET A 280 -11.01 14.37 7.07
CA MET A 280 -10.30 14.95 5.93
C MET A 280 -11.25 15.62 4.94
N LYS A 281 -10.76 16.65 4.24
CA LYS A 281 -11.50 17.27 3.13
C LYS A 281 -11.53 16.33 1.94
N ILE A 282 -12.61 16.36 1.18
CA ILE A 282 -12.74 15.57 -0.04
C ILE A 282 -13.17 16.42 -1.24
N ARG A 283 -12.94 15.86 -2.42
CA ARG A 283 -13.55 16.30 -3.68
C ARG A 283 -13.63 15.12 -4.64
N VAL A 284 -14.42 15.28 -5.70
CA VAL A 284 -14.38 14.33 -6.81
C VAL A 284 -13.05 14.49 -7.55
N ALA A 285 -12.46 13.36 -7.92
CA ALA A 285 -11.31 13.29 -8.81
C ALA A 285 -11.79 12.88 -10.20
N ASP A 286 -11.54 13.74 -11.18
CA ASP A 286 -12.02 13.59 -12.55
C ASP A 286 -10.90 13.81 -13.56
N THR A 287 -11.23 13.82 -14.84
CA THR A 287 -10.28 14.02 -15.95
C THR A 287 -9.50 15.35 -15.97
N ASP A 288 -9.64 16.24 -14.99
CA ASP A 288 -8.71 17.37 -14.80
C ASP A 288 -7.52 17.01 -13.89
N ASP A 289 -7.59 15.88 -13.18
CA ASP A 289 -6.52 15.36 -12.31
C ASP A 289 -5.42 14.58 -13.06
N VAL A 290 -5.52 14.40 -14.38
CA VAL A 290 -4.59 13.61 -15.23
C VAL A 290 -3.15 14.10 -15.20
N GLN A 291 -2.92 15.34 -14.78
CA GLN A 291 -1.60 15.98 -14.73
C GLN A 291 -0.74 15.53 -13.54
N HIS A 292 -1.28 14.71 -12.63
CA HIS A 292 -0.47 14.15 -11.55
C HIS A 292 0.40 13.00 -12.08
N ASP A 293 1.68 12.98 -11.68
CA ASP A 293 2.62 11.86 -11.86
C ASP A 293 2.18 10.64 -10.99
N HIS A 294 0.94 10.19 -11.16
CA HIS A 294 0.29 9.19 -10.32
C HIS A 294 -0.62 8.27 -11.15
N TYR A 295 -0.75 7.01 -10.74
CA TYR A 295 -1.53 5.99 -11.47
C TYR A 295 -3.04 6.23 -11.41
N VAL A 296 -3.51 7.06 -10.48
CA VAL A 296 -4.94 7.41 -10.36
C VAL A 296 -5.55 7.92 -11.65
N LYS A 297 -4.75 8.47 -12.57
CA LYS A 297 -5.23 8.95 -13.88
C LYS A 297 -6.00 7.90 -14.69
N TYR A 298 -5.74 6.61 -14.47
CA TYR A 298 -6.45 5.51 -15.13
C TYR A 298 -7.77 5.14 -14.44
N TYR A 299 -8.03 5.68 -13.27
CA TYR A 299 -9.21 5.42 -12.43
C TYR A 299 -10.03 6.68 -12.19
N LEU A 300 -9.88 7.73 -12.99
CA LEU A 300 -10.64 8.96 -12.83
C LEU A 300 -12.08 8.78 -13.30
N SER A 301 -13.01 9.54 -12.70
CA SER A 301 -14.37 9.65 -13.23
C SER A 301 -14.30 10.29 -14.61
N ASN A 302 -14.55 9.49 -15.66
CA ASN A 302 -14.33 9.85 -17.06
C ASN A 302 -15.54 10.52 -17.74
N TRP A 303 -16.58 10.86 -16.97
CA TRP A 303 -17.76 11.59 -17.43
C TRP A 303 -17.85 12.98 -16.75
N LYS A 304 -17.21 14.00 -17.32
CA LYS A 304 -17.13 15.35 -16.70
C LYS A 304 -18.49 15.96 -16.31
N LYS A 305 -19.54 15.75 -17.11
CA LYS A 305 -20.85 16.38 -16.89
C LYS A 305 -21.53 15.92 -15.59
N ASN A 306 -21.17 14.73 -15.10
CA ASN A 306 -21.74 14.15 -13.87
C ASN A 306 -20.64 13.68 -12.89
N ALA A 307 -19.50 14.38 -12.88
CA ALA A 307 -18.50 14.22 -11.82
C ALA A 307 -19.20 14.55 -10.49
N GLY A 308 -19.33 13.57 -9.60
CA GLY A 308 -20.29 13.58 -8.49
C GLY A 308 -20.28 14.83 -7.60
N VAL A 309 -21.33 14.98 -6.82
CA VAL A 309 -21.54 16.11 -5.92
C VAL A 309 -21.18 15.71 -4.50
N VAL A 310 -20.23 16.43 -3.89
CA VAL A 310 -19.91 16.27 -2.47
C VAL A 310 -21.06 16.82 -1.62
N SER A 311 -21.49 16.07 -0.61
CA SER A 311 -22.53 16.53 0.32
C SER A 311 -22.06 17.74 1.14
N SER A 312 -23.02 18.56 1.61
CA SER A 312 -22.72 19.76 2.40
C SER A 312 -21.98 19.49 3.71
N ASP A 313 -22.16 18.29 4.29
CA ASP A 313 -21.43 17.84 5.47
C ASP A 313 -20.03 17.27 5.17
N GLY A 314 -19.66 17.15 3.89
CA GLY A 314 -18.39 16.60 3.45
C GLY A 314 -18.17 15.17 3.93
N LYS A 315 -19.21 14.32 3.92
CA LYS A 315 -19.14 12.89 4.32
C LYS A 315 -19.61 11.92 3.23
N SER A 316 -20.03 12.43 2.09
CA SER A 316 -20.50 11.61 0.98
C SER A 316 -20.33 12.29 -0.36
N VAL A 317 -20.37 11.48 -1.41
CA VAL A 317 -20.38 11.94 -2.80
C VAL A 317 -21.49 11.21 -3.54
N THR A 318 -22.27 11.95 -4.32
CA THR A 318 -23.35 11.41 -5.15
C THR A 318 -23.02 11.59 -6.62
N TRP A 319 -22.91 10.50 -7.37
CA TRP A 319 -22.74 10.54 -8.83
C TRP A 319 -24.08 10.35 -9.53
N ASP A 320 -24.25 11.06 -10.64
CA ASP A 320 -25.30 10.80 -11.61
C ASP A 320 -24.71 9.98 -12.76
N ILE A 321 -25.12 8.73 -12.89
CA ILE A 321 -24.64 7.83 -13.94
C ILE A 321 -25.56 7.78 -15.15
N THR A 322 -26.52 8.72 -15.24
CA THR A 322 -27.42 8.82 -16.41
C THR A 322 -26.60 8.95 -17.69
N GLY A 323 -26.90 8.08 -18.66
CA GLY A 323 -26.25 8.08 -19.97
C GLY A 323 -25.01 7.19 -20.08
N ILE A 324 -24.62 6.47 -19.01
CA ILE A 324 -23.68 5.35 -19.15
C ILE A 324 -24.43 4.16 -19.76
N THR A 325 -24.02 3.72 -20.95
CA THR A 325 -24.58 2.53 -21.60
C THR A 325 -24.26 1.28 -20.78
N PRO A 326 -25.25 0.44 -20.46
CA PRO A 326 -25.02 -0.85 -19.81
C PRO A 326 -24.06 -1.72 -20.62
N ASP A 327 -22.98 -2.14 -19.98
CA ASP A 327 -21.99 -3.05 -20.56
C ASP A 327 -21.32 -3.85 -19.43
N PRO A 328 -21.60 -5.17 -19.32
CA PRO A 328 -21.02 -6.01 -18.29
C PRO A 328 -19.50 -6.24 -18.44
N GLN A 329 -18.91 -5.88 -19.58
CA GLN A 329 -17.48 -5.99 -19.83
C GLN A 329 -16.69 -4.72 -19.51
N THR A 330 -17.37 -3.57 -19.39
CA THR A 330 -16.72 -2.28 -19.11
C THR A 330 -16.80 -1.94 -17.63
N THR A 331 -15.63 -1.74 -17.01
CA THR A 331 -15.53 -1.22 -15.65
C THR A 331 -15.31 0.28 -15.66
N HIS A 332 -16.17 0.99 -14.94
CA HIS A 332 -16.10 2.42 -14.68
C HIS A 332 -15.58 2.71 -13.27
N TYR A 333 -15.16 3.95 -13.00
CA TYR A 333 -14.58 4.34 -11.71
C TYR A 333 -15.18 5.64 -11.18
N MET A 334 -15.74 5.57 -9.97
CA MET A 334 -16.05 6.73 -9.16
C MET A 334 -14.86 6.98 -8.23
N THR A 335 -14.28 8.17 -8.27
CA THR A 335 -13.04 8.44 -7.53
C THR A 335 -13.14 9.71 -6.70
N ILE A 336 -12.73 9.58 -5.44
CA ILE A 336 -12.71 10.65 -4.44
C ILE A 336 -11.25 10.93 -4.12
N ASN A 337 -10.84 12.19 -4.24
CA ASN A 337 -9.59 12.63 -3.64
C ASN A 337 -9.88 13.09 -2.21
N TYR A 338 -9.07 12.63 -1.25
CA TYR A 338 -9.14 13.05 0.13
C TYR A 338 -7.82 13.65 0.59
N LYS A 339 -7.90 14.68 1.44
CA LYS A 339 -6.73 15.42 1.89
C LYS A 339 -6.93 15.98 3.30
N GLY A 340 -5.99 15.66 4.18
CA GLY A 340 -5.91 16.18 5.54
C GLY A 340 -5.27 17.57 5.61
N SER A 341 -5.17 18.11 6.83
CA SER A 341 -4.72 19.48 7.08
C SER A 341 -3.21 19.66 6.88
N ASN A 342 -2.41 18.61 7.10
CA ASN A 342 -0.98 18.58 6.78
C ASN A 342 -0.71 17.98 5.38
N GLY A 343 -1.81 17.67 4.68
CA GLY A 343 -1.95 17.16 3.32
C GLY A 343 -1.33 15.80 3.07
N GLU A 344 -1.27 14.97 4.10
CA GLU A 344 -1.60 13.55 4.00
C GLU A 344 -2.94 13.35 3.28
N GLY A 345 -3.15 12.21 2.63
CA GLY A 345 -4.35 12.00 1.82
C GLY A 345 -4.12 11.01 0.70
N GLY A 346 -4.95 11.05 -0.32
CA GLY A 346 -4.82 10.18 -1.50
C GLY A 346 -6.12 10.05 -2.25
N TRP A 347 -6.34 8.88 -2.85
CA TRP A 347 -7.53 8.59 -3.64
C TRP A 347 -8.24 7.34 -3.16
N PHE A 348 -9.57 7.46 -3.13
CA PHE A 348 -10.48 6.36 -2.88
C PHE A 348 -11.20 6.05 -4.20
N ILE A 349 -11.01 4.82 -4.69
CA ILE A 349 -11.39 4.39 -6.03
C ILE A 349 -12.47 3.32 -5.89
N ILE A 350 -13.59 3.54 -6.58
CA ILE A 350 -14.79 2.70 -6.49
C ILE A 350 -15.09 2.17 -7.89
N PRO A 351 -14.70 0.93 -8.19
CA PRO A 351 -15.05 0.29 -9.45
C PRO A 351 -16.56 0.01 -9.53
N PHE A 352 -17.14 0.13 -10.71
CA PHE A 352 -18.50 -0.34 -10.94
C PHE A 352 -18.74 -0.74 -12.40
N ILE A 353 -19.80 -1.51 -12.59
CA ILE A 353 -20.30 -1.98 -13.88
C ILE A 353 -21.77 -1.60 -13.94
N VAL A 354 -22.21 -1.05 -15.08
CA VAL A 354 -23.64 -0.72 -15.31
C VAL A 354 -24.33 -1.88 -16.02
N TYR A 355 -25.49 -2.28 -15.52
CA TYR A 355 -26.35 -3.31 -16.11
C TYR A 355 -27.79 -2.79 -16.28
N ASP A 356 -28.62 -3.51 -17.05
CA ASP A 356 -30.05 -3.19 -17.24
C ASP A 356 -30.89 -3.48 -15.99
#